data_AF-A0A1B5Z7J5-F1
#
_entry.id   AF-A0A1B5Z7J5-F1
#
_cell.length_a   1.000
_cell.length_b   1.000
_cell.length_c   1.000
_cell.angle_alpha   90.00
_cell.angle_beta   90.00
_cell.angle_gamma   90.00
#
_symmetry.space_group_name_H-M   'P 1'
#
loop_
_entity.id
_entity.type
_entity.pdbx_description
1 polymer ?
#
loop_
_entity_poly.entity_id
_entity_poly.type
_entity_poly.pdbx_seq_one_letter_code
_entity_poly.pdbx_strand_id
1 'polypeptide(L)'
;TPNSPKYVLPPAIGSPDLVKKSPVALSEAEQAIMNDMGPEALKNELTDAMVAAFKLMEISSFLNGRECKYLEERDAAREEAVLANQRLEQAKVNHAAYKEKYTLQAGLVTKLAEKETEAARLVGEKADLEERLKDLTTERDTLAGKVRDLESRPCSSGTAPDADELVIDPNGEYKGFTRAALVSRIFELEGKELDVAKSSFDNAVAQLMVLNPGVELIVEGASELKEVLDGVIVSPSPDEEDQF
;
A
#
# COMPACT_ATOMS: atom_id res chain seq x y z
N THR A 1 -43.24 -24.15 -98.33
CA THR A 1 -44.27 -24.19 -97.27
C THR A 1 -44.06 -23.00 -96.36
N PRO A 2 -45.08 -22.17 -96.05
CA PRO A 2 -44.89 -21.04 -95.17
C PRO A 2 -44.72 -21.56 -93.74
N ASN A 3 -43.62 -21.19 -93.11
CA ASN A 3 -43.29 -21.52 -91.72
C ASN A 3 -44.30 -20.78 -90.81
N SER A 4 -45.11 -21.51 -90.05
CA SER A 4 -46.07 -20.92 -89.11
C SER A 4 -45.34 -20.12 -88.01
N PRO A 5 -45.93 -19.02 -87.50
CA PRO A 5 -45.27 -18.18 -86.51
C PRO A 5 -45.13 -18.94 -85.18
N LYS A 6 -43.90 -19.04 -84.67
CA LYS A 6 -43.57 -19.61 -83.37
C LYS A 6 -43.93 -18.62 -82.27
N TYR A 7 -44.82 -19.01 -81.36
CA TYR A 7 -45.17 -18.22 -80.20
C TYR A 7 -44.21 -18.49 -79.04
N VAL A 8 -43.81 -17.42 -78.34
CA VAL A 8 -42.98 -17.48 -77.14
C VAL A 8 -43.89 -17.28 -75.93
N LEU A 9 -43.89 -18.23 -75.00
CA LEU A 9 -44.66 -18.12 -73.77
C LEU A 9 -43.99 -17.13 -72.79
N PRO A 10 -44.76 -16.32 -72.05
CA PRO A 10 -44.23 -15.49 -70.96
C PRO A 10 -43.58 -16.35 -69.87
N PRO A 11 -42.60 -15.81 -69.11
CA PRO A 11 -41.98 -16.53 -68.01
C PRO A 11 -43.05 -16.95 -66.98
N ALA A 12 -43.17 -18.24 -66.69
CA ALA A 12 -44.01 -18.72 -65.60
C ALA A 12 -43.32 -18.42 -64.25
N ILE A 13 -44.12 -17.97 -63.29
CA ILE A 13 -43.67 -17.37 -62.03
C ILE A 13 -42.97 -18.42 -61.14
N GLY A 14 -41.79 -18.07 -60.62
CA GLY A 14 -41.13 -18.79 -59.52
C GLY A 14 -39.86 -19.58 -59.88
N SER A 15 -39.56 -19.79 -61.16
CA SER A 15 -38.27 -20.35 -61.58
C SER A 15 -37.92 -19.90 -63.01
N PRO A 16 -36.83 -19.14 -63.21
CA PRO A 16 -36.42 -18.66 -64.53
C PRO A 16 -36.21 -19.78 -65.57
N ASP A 17 -35.98 -21.01 -65.10
CA ASP A 17 -35.62 -22.17 -65.91
C ASP A 17 -36.79 -23.15 -66.17
N LEU A 18 -37.97 -22.94 -65.55
CA LEU A 18 -39.07 -23.91 -65.61
C LEU A 18 -39.69 -24.02 -67.01
N VAL A 19 -39.64 -22.93 -67.77
CA VAL A 19 -40.07 -22.89 -69.17
C VAL A 19 -38.93 -22.29 -69.99
N LYS A 20 -37.92 -23.12 -70.29
CA LYS A 20 -36.88 -22.75 -71.26
C LYS A 20 -37.54 -22.27 -72.56
N LYS A 21 -36.87 -21.33 -73.24
CA LYS A 21 -37.21 -20.64 -74.52
C LYS A 21 -37.48 -21.56 -75.72
N SER A 22 -38.17 -22.66 -75.52
CA SER A 22 -38.52 -23.64 -76.53
C SER A 22 -39.78 -23.14 -77.23
N PRO A 23 -39.78 -23.03 -78.56
CA PRO A 23 -41.01 -22.76 -79.30
C PRO A 23 -42.02 -23.85 -78.96
N VAL A 24 -43.23 -23.47 -78.56
CA VAL A 24 -44.33 -24.43 -78.45
C VAL A 24 -44.69 -24.82 -79.88
N ALA A 25 -44.27 -25.99 -80.30
CA ALA A 25 -44.62 -26.59 -81.57
C ALA A 25 -45.50 -27.80 -81.27
N LEU A 26 -46.67 -27.85 -81.90
CA LEU A 26 -47.49 -29.05 -81.89
C LEU A 26 -46.79 -30.11 -82.74
N SER A 27 -46.69 -31.32 -82.21
CA SER A 27 -46.20 -32.46 -82.98
C SER A 27 -47.17 -32.79 -84.13
N GLU A 28 -46.66 -33.41 -85.20
CA GLU A 28 -47.53 -33.89 -86.31
C GLU A 28 -48.64 -34.83 -85.80
N ALA A 29 -48.36 -35.61 -84.75
CA ALA A 29 -49.34 -36.48 -84.12
C ALA A 29 -50.46 -35.69 -83.42
N GLU A 30 -50.13 -34.68 -82.60
CA GLU A 30 -51.13 -33.81 -81.96
C GLU A 30 -51.93 -33.02 -83.00
N GLN A 31 -51.28 -32.57 -84.06
CA GLN A 31 -51.95 -31.85 -85.14
C GLN A 31 -52.92 -32.76 -85.91
N ALA A 32 -52.55 -34.01 -86.18
CA ALA A 32 -53.46 -34.99 -86.79
C ALA A 32 -54.67 -35.28 -85.89
N ILE A 33 -54.45 -35.44 -84.57
CA ILE A 33 -55.53 -35.67 -83.59
C ILE A 33 -56.49 -34.47 -83.53
N MET A 34 -55.98 -33.25 -83.49
CA MET A 34 -56.83 -32.06 -83.48
C MET A 34 -57.61 -31.86 -84.78
N ASN A 35 -57.05 -32.24 -85.92
CA ASN A 35 -57.74 -32.16 -87.21
C ASN A 35 -58.85 -33.23 -87.34
N ASP A 36 -58.72 -34.36 -86.66
CA ASP A 36 -59.74 -35.43 -86.62
C ASP A 36 -60.89 -35.08 -85.65
N MET A 37 -60.64 -34.22 -84.67
CA MET A 37 -61.67 -33.69 -83.78
C MET A 37 -62.64 -32.76 -84.50
N GLY A 38 -63.95 -32.96 -84.29
CA GLY A 38 -64.99 -32.02 -84.70
C GLY A 38 -64.89 -30.68 -83.94
N PRO A 39 -65.45 -29.58 -84.49
CA PRO A 39 -65.32 -28.23 -83.92
C PRO A 39 -65.82 -28.13 -82.47
N GLU A 40 -66.88 -28.86 -82.14
CA GLU A 40 -67.46 -28.88 -80.78
C GLU A 40 -66.57 -29.62 -79.78
N ALA A 41 -65.90 -30.70 -80.21
CA ALA A 41 -64.93 -31.41 -79.37
C ALA A 41 -63.70 -30.53 -79.11
N LEU A 42 -63.21 -29.83 -80.15
CA LEU A 42 -62.08 -28.92 -80.05
C LEU A 42 -62.36 -27.75 -79.07
N LYS A 43 -63.59 -27.22 -79.11
CA LYS A 43 -64.05 -26.17 -78.19
C LYS A 43 -64.13 -26.65 -76.74
N ASN A 44 -64.56 -27.89 -76.51
CA ASN A 44 -64.62 -28.48 -75.17
C ASN A 44 -63.21 -28.68 -74.60
N GLU A 45 -62.29 -29.26 -75.37
CA GLU A 45 -60.89 -29.45 -74.97
C GLU A 45 -60.21 -28.11 -74.65
N LEU A 46 -60.43 -27.08 -75.47
CA LEU A 46 -59.93 -25.73 -75.19
C LEU A 46 -60.50 -25.18 -73.88
N THR A 47 -61.78 -25.41 -73.62
CA THR A 47 -62.44 -24.97 -72.38
C THR A 47 -61.84 -25.69 -71.17
N ASP A 48 -61.66 -27.00 -71.25
CA ASP A 48 -61.05 -27.81 -70.18
C ASP A 48 -59.60 -27.40 -69.92
N ALA A 49 -58.82 -27.15 -70.98
CA ALA A 49 -57.45 -26.64 -70.87
C ALA A 49 -57.40 -25.24 -70.24
N MET A 50 -58.32 -24.33 -70.61
CA MET A 50 -58.43 -23.00 -69.99
C MET A 50 -58.76 -23.11 -68.50
N VAL A 51 -59.70 -23.99 -68.11
CA VAL A 51 -60.04 -24.23 -66.70
C VAL A 51 -58.83 -24.77 -65.93
N ALA A 52 -58.08 -25.71 -66.52
CA ALA A 52 -56.85 -26.24 -65.91
C ALA A 52 -55.79 -25.15 -65.71
N ALA A 53 -55.61 -24.25 -66.69
CA ALA A 53 -54.69 -23.12 -66.60
C ALA A 53 -55.09 -22.12 -65.49
N PHE A 54 -56.39 -21.80 -65.35
CA PHE A 54 -56.87 -20.94 -64.27
C PHE A 54 -56.63 -21.57 -62.89
N LYS A 55 -56.93 -22.86 -62.71
CA LYS A 55 -56.66 -23.57 -61.46
C LYS A 55 -55.17 -23.55 -61.09
N LEU A 56 -54.28 -23.74 -62.08
CA LEU A 56 -52.83 -23.60 -61.87
C LEU A 56 -52.45 -22.19 -61.40
N MET A 57 -53.05 -21.15 -62.00
CA MET A 57 -52.82 -19.76 -61.63
C MET A 57 -53.33 -19.44 -60.21
N GLU A 58 -54.49 -19.98 -59.83
CA GLU A 58 -55.04 -19.87 -58.47
C GLU A 58 -54.11 -20.52 -57.43
N ILE A 59 -53.65 -21.75 -57.69
CA ILE A 59 -52.72 -22.46 -56.80
C ILE A 59 -51.41 -21.69 -56.69
N SER A 60 -50.84 -21.22 -57.79
CA SER A 60 -49.61 -20.43 -57.79
C SER A 60 -49.77 -19.13 -57.00
N SER A 61 -50.89 -18.42 -57.18
CA SER A 61 -51.18 -17.19 -56.43
C SER A 61 -51.33 -17.46 -54.93
N PHE A 62 -52.00 -18.56 -54.56
CA PHE A 62 -52.15 -19.00 -53.17
C PHE A 62 -50.80 -19.33 -52.52
N LEU A 63 -49.94 -20.06 -53.22
CA LEU A 63 -48.60 -20.42 -52.74
C LEU A 63 -47.71 -19.18 -52.58
N ASN A 64 -47.72 -18.27 -53.56
CA ASN A 64 -46.97 -17.02 -53.50
C ASN A 64 -47.40 -16.17 -52.29
N GLY A 65 -48.71 -16.03 -52.06
CA GLY A 65 -49.21 -15.31 -50.89
C GLY A 65 -48.78 -15.93 -49.56
N ARG A 66 -48.68 -17.27 -49.50
CA ARG A 66 -48.16 -17.99 -48.33
C ARG A 66 -46.65 -17.79 -48.15
N GLU A 67 -45.88 -17.82 -49.23
CA GLU A 67 -44.43 -17.58 -49.20
C GLU A 67 -44.10 -16.17 -48.74
N CYS A 68 -44.81 -15.15 -49.25
CA CYS A 68 -44.64 -13.76 -48.79
C CYS A 68 -44.84 -13.62 -47.29
N LYS A 69 -45.89 -14.24 -46.73
CA LYS A 69 -46.14 -14.22 -45.28
C LYS A 69 -44.99 -14.84 -44.48
N TYR A 70 -44.45 -15.97 -44.92
CA TYR A 70 -43.31 -16.59 -44.23
C TYR A 70 -42.05 -15.73 -44.29
N LEU A 71 -41.81 -15.03 -45.40
CA LEU A 71 -40.68 -14.12 -45.52
C LEU A 71 -40.83 -12.92 -44.57
N GLU A 72 -42.03 -12.34 -44.50
CA GLU A 72 -42.36 -11.25 -43.56
C GLU A 72 -42.18 -11.70 -42.10
N GLU A 73 -42.73 -12.86 -41.72
CA GLU A 73 -42.58 -13.43 -40.36
C GLU A 73 -41.12 -13.71 -40.03
N ARG A 74 -40.35 -14.25 -40.98
CA ARG A 74 -38.91 -14.51 -40.80
C ARG A 74 -38.13 -13.22 -40.58
N ASP A 75 -38.41 -12.19 -41.37
CA ASP A 75 -37.70 -10.92 -41.28
C ASP A 75 -38.06 -10.17 -39.99
N ALA A 76 -39.33 -10.20 -39.57
CA ALA A 76 -39.76 -9.71 -38.25
C ALA A 76 -39.07 -10.47 -37.10
N ALA A 77 -39.01 -11.81 -37.17
CA ALA A 77 -38.32 -12.62 -36.16
C ALA A 77 -36.81 -12.33 -36.09
N ARG A 78 -36.18 -12.02 -37.24
CA ARG A 78 -34.77 -11.61 -37.29
C ARG A 78 -34.55 -10.25 -36.62
N GLU A 79 -35.43 -9.27 -36.86
CA GLU A 79 -35.37 -7.97 -36.19
C GLU A 79 -35.55 -8.11 -34.67
N GLU A 80 -36.53 -8.90 -34.24
CA GLU A 80 -36.73 -9.20 -32.82
C GLU A 80 -35.51 -9.88 -32.18
N ALA A 81 -34.88 -10.82 -32.88
CA ALA A 81 -33.67 -11.49 -32.41
C ALA A 81 -32.49 -10.52 -32.24
N VAL A 82 -32.33 -9.54 -33.14
CA VAL A 82 -31.31 -8.48 -33.01
C VAL A 82 -31.58 -7.64 -31.77
N LEU A 83 -32.83 -7.21 -31.55
CA LEU A 83 -33.20 -6.43 -30.36
C LEU A 83 -33.04 -7.22 -29.07
N ALA A 84 -33.39 -8.51 -29.06
CA ALA A 84 -33.21 -9.40 -27.92
C ALA A 84 -31.72 -9.57 -27.58
N ASN A 85 -30.86 -9.76 -28.58
CA ASN A 85 -29.41 -9.83 -28.39
C ASN A 85 -28.84 -8.52 -27.83
N GLN A 86 -29.28 -7.37 -28.33
CA GLN A 86 -28.85 -6.08 -27.79
C GLN A 86 -29.23 -5.92 -26.30
N ARG A 87 -30.46 -6.30 -25.93
CA ARG A 87 -30.91 -6.29 -24.52
C ARG A 87 -30.11 -7.27 -23.66
N LEU A 88 -29.77 -8.44 -24.21
CA LEU A 88 -28.94 -9.43 -23.53
C LEU A 88 -27.54 -8.88 -23.24
N GLU A 89 -26.90 -8.25 -24.22
CA GLU A 89 -25.57 -7.65 -24.03
C GLU A 89 -25.61 -6.50 -23.01
N GLN A 90 -26.64 -5.64 -23.05
CA GLN A 90 -26.83 -4.60 -22.04
C GLN A 90 -27.03 -5.20 -20.64
N ALA A 91 -27.81 -6.27 -20.52
CA ALA A 91 -28.03 -6.96 -19.24
C ALA A 91 -26.75 -7.60 -18.70
N LYS A 92 -25.89 -8.17 -19.56
CA LYS A 92 -24.58 -8.71 -19.16
C LYS A 92 -23.66 -7.62 -18.61
N VAL A 93 -23.57 -6.47 -19.29
CA VAL A 93 -22.78 -5.32 -18.84
C VAL A 93 -23.28 -4.81 -17.49
N ASN A 94 -24.61 -4.66 -17.35
CA ASN A 94 -25.21 -4.23 -16.08
C ASN A 94 -24.93 -5.24 -14.96
N HIS A 95 -25.09 -6.54 -15.23
CA HIS A 95 -24.81 -7.58 -14.24
C HIS A 95 -23.35 -7.56 -13.78
N ALA A 96 -22.40 -7.39 -14.72
CA ALA A 96 -20.98 -7.27 -14.38
C ALA A 96 -20.72 -6.06 -13.47
N ALA A 97 -21.29 -4.89 -13.80
CA ALA A 97 -21.18 -3.69 -12.97
C ALA A 97 -21.78 -3.86 -11.57
N TYR A 98 -22.95 -4.51 -11.46
CA TYR A 98 -23.56 -4.83 -10.18
C TYR A 98 -22.70 -5.77 -9.34
N LYS A 99 -22.12 -6.79 -9.97
CA LYS A 99 -21.23 -7.74 -9.32
C LYS A 99 -19.99 -7.04 -8.75
N GLU A 100 -19.35 -6.17 -9.53
CA GLU A 100 -18.20 -5.38 -9.07
C GLU A 100 -18.57 -4.49 -7.87
N LYS A 101 -19.68 -3.75 -7.95
CA LYS A 101 -20.18 -2.93 -6.84
C LYS A 101 -20.45 -3.76 -5.58
N TYR A 102 -21.04 -4.95 -5.74
CA TYR A 102 -21.29 -5.86 -4.62
C TYR A 102 -19.99 -6.35 -3.99
N THR A 103 -18.98 -6.71 -4.78
CA THR A 103 -17.67 -7.12 -4.24
C THR A 103 -16.97 -5.99 -3.47
N LEU A 104 -17.04 -4.75 -3.98
CA LEU A 104 -16.53 -3.58 -3.27
C LEU A 104 -17.29 -3.34 -1.95
N GLN A 105 -18.61 -3.45 -1.97
CA GLN A 105 -19.44 -3.30 -0.78
C GLN A 105 -19.09 -4.36 0.28
N ALA A 106 -18.94 -5.63 -0.12
CA ALA A 106 -18.54 -6.69 0.79
C ALA A 106 -17.17 -6.39 1.43
N GLY A 107 -16.19 -5.95 0.64
CA GLY A 107 -14.88 -5.56 1.16
C GLY A 107 -14.92 -4.36 2.10
N LEU A 108 -15.78 -3.37 1.84
CA LEU A 108 -15.98 -2.23 2.75
C LEU A 108 -16.61 -2.65 4.08
N VAL A 109 -17.60 -3.55 4.05
CA VAL A 109 -18.24 -4.07 5.27
C VAL A 109 -17.23 -4.82 6.14
N THR A 110 -16.38 -5.66 5.54
CA THR A 110 -15.31 -6.36 6.28
C THR A 110 -14.34 -5.37 6.94
N LYS A 111 -13.86 -4.37 6.19
CA LYS A 111 -12.96 -3.34 6.74
C LYS A 111 -13.61 -2.52 7.84
N LEU A 112 -14.90 -2.22 7.71
CA LEU A 112 -15.65 -1.50 8.74
C LEU A 112 -15.70 -2.32 10.03
N ALA A 113 -16.03 -3.62 9.93
CA ALA A 113 -16.06 -4.53 11.08
C ALA A 113 -14.68 -4.63 11.77
N GLU A 114 -13.60 -4.75 11.00
CA GLU A 114 -12.22 -4.73 11.55
C GLU A 114 -11.95 -3.42 12.32
N LYS A 115 -12.34 -2.27 11.76
CA LYS A 115 -12.16 -0.97 12.42
C LYS A 115 -13.02 -0.80 13.66
N GLU A 116 -14.23 -1.35 13.68
CA GLU A 116 -15.07 -1.38 14.87
C GLU A 116 -14.44 -2.21 15.99
N THR A 117 -13.87 -3.38 15.67
CA THR A 117 -13.17 -4.21 16.68
C THR A 117 -11.93 -3.51 17.23
N GLU A 118 -11.16 -2.84 16.38
CA GLU A 118 -9.98 -2.09 16.78
C GLU A 118 -10.35 -0.86 17.64
N ALA A 119 -11.43 -0.16 17.28
CA ALA A 119 -11.94 0.95 18.08
C ALA A 119 -12.38 0.47 19.48
N ALA A 120 -13.05 -0.68 19.59
CA ALA A 120 -13.42 -1.26 20.88
C ALA A 120 -12.19 -1.61 21.72
N ARG A 121 -11.13 -2.17 21.12
CA ARG A 121 -9.85 -2.45 21.79
C ARG A 121 -9.22 -1.17 22.34
N LEU A 122 -9.10 -0.14 21.51
CA LEU A 122 -8.51 1.15 21.90
C LEU A 122 -9.32 1.86 23.00
N VAL A 123 -10.65 1.73 23.00
CA VAL A 123 -11.49 2.24 24.09
C VAL A 123 -11.18 1.54 25.41
N GLY A 124 -10.98 0.22 25.39
CA GLY A 124 -10.55 -0.53 26.57
C GLY A 124 -9.18 -0.06 27.09
N GLU A 125 -8.17 0.01 26.22
CA GLU A 125 -6.82 0.47 26.61
C GLU A 125 -6.81 1.90 27.14
N LYS A 126 -7.63 2.78 26.56
CA LYS A 126 -7.78 4.14 27.04
C LYS A 126 -8.34 4.17 28.47
N ALA A 127 -9.35 3.33 28.77
CA ALA A 127 -9.92 3.26 30.11
C ALA A 127 -8.89 2.77 31.15
N ASP A 128 -8.11 1.74 30.81
CA ASP A 128 -7.04 1.22 31.67
C ASP A 128 -5.95 2.27 31.93
N LEU A 129 -5.56 3.03 30.90
CA LEU A 129 -4.58 4.12 31.03
C LEU A 129 -5.14 5.29 31.87
N GLU A 130 -6.41 5.64 31.70
CA GLU A 130 -7.06 6.66 32.52
C GLU A 130 -7.13 6.27 34.00
N GLU A 131 -7.33 4.99 34.32
CA GLU A 131 -7.26 4.47 35.69
C GLU A 131 -5.86 4.61 36.27
N ARG A 132 -4.83 4.12 35.56
CA ARG A 132 -3.43 4.24 35.99
C ARG A 132 -2.99 5.70 36.19
N LEU A 133 -3.45 6.61 35.34
CA LEU A 133 -3.17 8.03 35.49
C LEU A 133 -3.79 8.60 36.77
N LYS A 134 -5.00 8.17 37.15
CA LYS A 134 -5.61 8.58 38.42
C LYS A 134 -4.78 8.09 39.59
N ASP A 135 -4.37 6.81 39.59
CA ASP A 135 -3.54 6.23 40.65
C ASP A 135 -2.23 7.00 40.82
N LEU A 136 -1.48 7.20 39.73
CA LEU A 136 -0.23 7.96 39.76
C LEU A 136 -0.43 9.41 40.20
N THR A 137 -1.57 10.03 39.84
CA THR A 137 -1.90 11.39 40.30
C THR A 137 -2.08 11.42 41.82
N THR A 138 -2.78 10.43 42.39
CA THR A 138 -2.96 10.32 43.85
C THR A 138 -1.65 10.04 44.58
N GLU A 139 -0.78 9.20 44.00
CA GLU A 139 0.55 8.92 44.55
C GLU A 139 1.42 10.18 44.55
N ARG A 140 1.45 10.92 43.43
CA ARG A 140 2.14 12.21 43.32
C ARG A 140 1.66 13.18 44.40
N ASP A 141 0.35 13.33 44.60
CA ASP A 141 -0.17 14.23 45.63
C ASP A 141 0.22 13.82 47.04
N THR A 142 0.24 12.51 47.31
CA THR A 142 0.69 11.95 48.58
C THR A 142 2.17 12.24 48.81
N LEU A 143 3.02 12.02 47.81
CA LEU A 143 4.46 12.30 47.88
C LEU A 143 4.73 13.81 48.02
N ALA A 144 4.00 14.65 47.28
CA ALA A 144 4.10 16.11 47.40
C ALA A 144 3.74 16.59 48.82
N GLY A 145 2.74 15.97 49.46
CA GLY A 145 2.44 16.19 50.88
C GLY A 145 3.63 15.86 51.78
N LYS A 146 4.19 14.66 51.64
CA LYS A 146 5.36 14.21 52.43
C LYS A 146 6.58 15.12 52.23
N VAL A 147 6.83 15.60 51.01
CA VAL A 147 7.94 16.53 50.72
C VAL A 147 7.73 17.84 51.48
N ARG A 148 6.53 18.44 51.44
CA ARG A 148 6.24 19.66 52.21
C ARG A 148 6.38 19.45 53.72
N ASP A 149 5.96 18.29 54.23
CA ASP A 149 6.13 17.96 55.65
C ASP A 149 7.61 17.87 56.04
N LEU A 150 8.46 17.28 55.18
CA LEU A 150 9.91 17.22 55.40
C LEU A 150 10.58 18.60 55.28
N GLU A 151 10.17 19.43 54.32
CA GLU A 151 10.68 20.80 54.14
C GLU A 151 10.30 21.72 55.30
N SER A 152 9.13 21.53 55.90
CA SER A 152 8.67 22.32 57.05
C SER A 152 9.26 21.86 58.39
N ARG A 153 9.91 20.69 58.43
CA ARG A 153 10.64 20.22 59.62
C ARG A 153 11.92 21.05 59.76
N PRO A 154 12.14 21.76 60.88
CA PRO A 154 13.37 22.51 61.06
C PRO A 154 14.56 21.57 60.96
N CYS A 155 15.54 21.91 60.10
CA CYS A 155 16.85 21.29 60.14
C CYS A 155 17.42 21.51 61.54
N SER A 156 17.41 20.49 62.38
CA SER A 156 18.25 20.43 63.58
C SER A 156 19.70 20.21 63.15
N SER A 157 20.24 21.11 62.33
CA SER A 157 21.68 21.23 62.09
C SER A 157 22.29 22.06 63.21
N GLY A 158 22.21 21.51 64.41
CA GLY A 158 22.96 21.94 65.58
C GLY A 158 23.78 20.77 66.06
N THR A 159 24.58 20.17 65.18
CA THR A 159 25.58 19.19 65.62
C THR A 159 26.69 20.00 66.29
N ALA A 160 26.79 19.88 67.62
CA ALA A 160 27.99 20.30 68.34
C ALA A 160 29.21 19.63 67.69
N PRO A 161 30.37 20.31 67.58
CA PRO A 161 31.55 19.74 66.94
C PRO A 161 31.91 18.43 67.63
N ASP A 162 32.11 17.40 66.81
CA ASP A 162 32.48 16.06 67.26
C ASP A 162 33.87 16.12 67.91
N ALA A 163 34.12 15.29 68.92
CA ALA A 163 35.39 15.28 69.65
C ALA A 163 36.58 14.99 68.70
N ASP A 164 36.32 14.31 67.58
CA ASP A 164 37.29 14.02 66.54
C ASP A 164 37.62 15.24 65.65
N GLU A 165 36.72 16.22 65.49
CA GLU A 165 36.95 17.43 64.70
C GLU A 165 37.97 18.37 65.38
N LEU A 166 37.97 18.39 66.72
CA LEU A 166 38.94 19.16 67.55
C LEU A 166 40.37 18.62 67.47
N VAL A 167 40.56 17.36 67.06
CA VAL A 167 41.90 16.78 66.83
C VAL A 167 42.48 17.24 65.49
N ILE A 168 41.63 17.38 64.48
CA ILE A 168 42.03 17.69 63.10
C ILE A 168 42.22 19.20 62.91
N ASP A 169 41.41 20.02 63.59
CA ASP A 169 41.51 21.48 63.56
C ASP A 169 41.57 22.08 64.98
N PRO A 170 42.72 21.99 65.67
CA PRO A 170 42.85 22.44 67.06
C PRO A 170 42.61 23.95 67.23
N ASN A 171 42.81 24.73 66.16
CA ASN A 171 42.68 26.18 66.15
C ASN A 171 41.32 26.65 65.63
N GLY A 172 40.50 25.75 65.10
CA GLY A 172 39.21 26.07 64.49
C GLY A 172 39.33 26.91 63.21
N GLU A 173 40.45 26.83 62.47
CA GLU A 173 40.68 27.60 61.25
C GLU A 173 39.69 27.25 60.13
N TYR A 174 39.28 25.99 60.06
CA TYR A 174 38.39 25.45 59.03
C TYR A 174 36.92 25.45 59.45
N LYS A 175 36.65 25.82 60.70
CA LYS A 175 35.30 25.89 61.26
C LYS A 175 34.45 26.91 60.49
N GLY A 176 33.45 26.42 59.78
CA GLY A 176 32.54 27.25 58.97
C GLY A 176 32.98 27.45 57.52
N PHE A 177 34.04 26.77 57.06
CA PHE A 177 34.32 26.71 55.63
C PHE A 177 33.19 25.96 54.90
N THR A 178 32.78 26.47 53.75
CA THR A 178 31.93 25.70 52.83
C THR A 178 32.76 24.59 52.17
N ARG A 179 32.09 23.56 51.62
CA ARG A 179 32.80 22.51 50.85
C ARG A 179 33.71 23.10 49.77
N ALA A 180 33.25 24.13 49.08
CA ALA A 180 34.05 24.82 48.06
C ALA A 180 35.28 25.54 48.67
N ALA A 181 35.13 26.17 49.84
CA ALA A 181 36.23 26.83 50.52
C ALA A 181 37.31 25.85 51.01
N LEU A 182 36.90 24.67 51.51
CA LEU A 182 37.84 23.60 51.90
C LEU A 182 38.64 23.11 50.69
N VAL A 183 37.96 22.82 49.57
CA VAL A 183 38.62 22.37 48.34
C VAL A 183 39.63 23.41 47.84
N SER A 184 39.27 24.70 47.83
CA SER A 184 40.21 25.76 47.44
C SER A 184 41.44 25.83 48.34
N ARG A 185 41.28 25.59 49.64
CA ARG A 185 42.40 25.63 50.61
C ARG A 185 43.36 24.44 50.43
N ILE A 186 42.84 23.26 50.10
CA ILE A 186 43.65 22.08 49.79
C ILE A 186 44.55 22.35 48.58
N PHE A 187 43.97 22.81 47.47
CA PHE A 187 44.76 23.16 46.27
C PHE A 187 45.82 24.24 46.53
N GLU A 188 45.53 25.23 47.39
CA GLU A 188 46.51 26.24 47.78
C GLU A 188 47.70 25.64 48.57
N LEU A 189 47.42 24.68 49.47
CA LEU A 189 48.45 24.02 50.27
C LEU A 189 49.30 23.06 49.42
N GLU A 190 48.67 22.26 48.55
CA GLU A 190 49.36 21.37 47.61
C GLU A 190 50.32 22.15 46.70
N GLY A 191 49.88 23.31 46.18
CA GLY A 191 50.75 24.18 45.38
C GLY A 191 51.99 24.66 46.15
N LYS A 192 51.82 25.05 47.42
CA LYS A 192 52.95 25.49 48.26
C LYS A 192 53.93 24.35 48.55
N GLU A 193 53.43 23.15 48.77
CA GLU A 193 54.28 21.98 49.01
C GLU A 193 55.12 21.63 47.77
N LEU A 194 54.51 21.69 46.59
CA LEU A 194 55.21 21.48 45.32
C LEU A 194 56.33 22.52 45.10
N ASP A 195 56.05 23.80 45.38
CA ASP A 195 57.05 24.87 45.28
C ASP A 195 58.25 24.65 46.24
N VAL A 196 57.98 24.15 47.44
CA VAL A 196 59.02 23.80 48.43
C VAL A 196 59.85 22.61 47.95
N ALA A 197 59.21 21.55 47.44
CA ALA A 197 59.88 20.37 46.91
C ALA A 197 60.82 20.73 45.76
N LYS A 198 60.35 21.50 44.79
CA LYS A 198 61.16 21.99 43.67
C LYS A 198 62.38 22.79 44.13
N SER A 199 62.15 23.75 45.03
CA SER A 199 63.23 24.58 45.58
C SER A 199 64.28 23.74 46.32
N SER A 200 63.86 22.70 47.02
CA SER A 200 64.76 21.78 47.72
C SER A 200 65.60 20.92 46.77
N PHE A 201 65.00 20.47 45.66
CA PHE A 201 65.67 19.72 44.60
C PHE A 201 66.71 20.58 43.86
N ASP A 202 66.33 21.77 43.42
CA ASP A 202 67.23 22.71 42.75
C ASP A 202 68.44 23.04 43.64
N ASN A 203 68.22 23.20 44.94
CA ASN A 203 69.28 23.40 45.92
C ASN A 203 70.20 22.17 46.05
N ALA A 204 69.67 20.95 46.00
CA ALA A 204 70.47 19.73 46.02
C ALA A 204 71.31 19.58 44.75
N VAL A 205 70.75 19.88 43.57
CA VAL A 205 71.47 19.91 42.29
C VAL A 205 72.61 20.92 42.35
N ALA A 206 72.35 22.13 42.85
CA ALA A 206 73.37 23.16 43.03
C ALA A 206 74.50 22.70 43.97
N GLN A 207 74.18 22.05 45.09
CA GLN A 207 75.17 21.47 45.99
C GLN A 207 76.06 20.41 45.29
N LEU A 208 75.47 19.54 44.48
CA LEU A 208 76.21 18.52 43.71
C LEU A 208 77.18 19.15 42.70
N MET A 209 76.79 20.24 42.04
CA MET A 209 77.67 20.97 41.13
C MET A 209 78.87 21.59 41.87
N VAL A 210 78.66 22.11 43.08
CA VAL A 210 79.73 22.67 43.91
C VAL A 210 80.71 21.59 44.40
N LEU A 211 80.21 20.42 44.78
CA LEU A 211 81.03 19.32 45.32
C LEU A 211 81.89 18.60 44.28
N ASN A 212 81.63 18.78 42.99
CA ASN A 212 82.35 18.10 41.90
C ASN A 212 83.11 19.10 41.00
N PRO A 213 84.12 19.82 41.51
CA PRO A 213 84.85 20.80 40.71
C PRO A 213 85.63 20.12 39.57
N GLY A 214 85.42 20.60 38.34
CA GLY A 214 86.10 20.10 37.14
C GLY A 214 85.35 19.00 36.36
N VAL A 215 84.16 18.60 36.81
CA VAL A 215 83.23 17.71 36.08
C VAL A 215 82.01 18.52 35.64
N GLU A 216 81.70 18.53 34.34
CA GLU A 216 80.48 19.15 33.83
C GLU A 216 79.30 18.17 34.00
N LEU A 217 78.46 18.41 35.00
CA LEU A 217 77.25 17.62 35.23
C LEU A 217 76.14 18.05 34.28
N ILE A 218 75.60 17.10 33.52
CA ILE A 218 74.42 17.33 32.69
C ILE A 218 73.19 17.25 33.59
N VAL A 219 72.62 18.41 33.91
CA VAL A 219 71.41 18.52 34.76
C VAL A 219 70.14 18.74 33.93
N GLU A 220 70.27 18.86 32.61
CA GLU A 220 69.15 19.04 31.70
C GLU A 220 68.21 17.82 31.75
N GLY A 221 66.94 18.06 32.04
CA GLY A 221 65.91 17.02 32.14
C GLY A 221 65.71 16.44 33.55
N ALA A 222 66.57 16.77 34.52
CA ALA A 222 66.40 16.43 35.93
C ALA A 222 65.25 17.24 36.56
N SER A 223 64.43 16.59 37.38
CA SER A 223 63.29 17.22 38.07
C SER A 223 62.94 16.42 39.32
N GLU A 224 62.40 17.12 40.31
CA GLU A 224 61.80 16.61 41.53
C GLU A 224 60.64 15.62 41.29
N LEU A 225 59.99 15.69 40.11
CA LEU A 225 58.85 14.85 39.74
C LEU A 225 59.23 13.67 38.82
N LYS A 226 60.52 13.40 38.63
CA LYS A 226 60.98 12.30 37.77
C LYS A 226 61.78 11.28 38.55
N GLU A 227 61.73 10.05 38.07
CA GLU A 227 62.41 8.91 38.68
C GLU A 227 63.51 8.38 37.75
N VAL A 228 64.47 7.67 38.32
CA VAL A 228 65.51 6.98 37.54
C VAL A 228 65.17 5.49 37.52
N LEU A 229 64.73 5.00 36.36
CA LEU A 229 64.47 3.58 36.11
C LEU A 229 65.44 3.04 35.06
N ASP A 230 66.15 1.95 35.41
CA ASP A 230 67.16 1.31 34.56
C ASP A 230 68.22 2.28 33.99
N GLY A 231 68.56 3.32 34.76
CA GLY A 231 69.55 4.34 34.37
C GLY A 231 69.02 5.47 33.47
N VAL A 232 67.71 5.53 33.24
CA VAL A 232 67.04 6.56 32.43
C VAL A 232 66.11 7.39 33.31
N ILE A 233 66.12 8.71 33.13
CA ILE A 233 65.17 9.61 33.80
C ILE A 233 63.82 9.54 33.09
N VAL A 234 62.78 9.10 33.79
CA VAL A 234 61.42 8.93 33.28
C VAL A 234 60.41 9.63 34.18
N SER A 235 59.28 10.03 33.61
CA SER A 235 58.14 10.47 34.41
C SER A 235 57.47 9.25 35.06
N PRO A 236 57.09 9.31 36.35
CA PRO A 236 56.34 8.24 36.99
C PRO A 236 55.05 7.92 36.23
N SER A 237 54.59 6.66 36.27
CA SER A 237 53.31 6.30 35.66
C SER A 237 52.17 7.01 36.41
N PRO A 238 51.14 7.50 35.71
CA PRO A 238 49.94 7.97 36.39
C PRO A 238 49.18 6.76 36.93
N ASP A 239 49.47 6.34 38.15
CA ASP A 239 48.69 5.29 38.81
C ASP A 239 47.47 5.91 39.52
N GLU A 240 46.30 5.52 39.03
CA GLU A 240 45.00 5.30 39.68
C GLU A 240 44.68 6.00 41.03
N GLU A 241 44.78 7.33 41.12
CA GLU A 241 44.16 8.10 42.22
C GLU A 241 42.94 8.96 41.77
N ASP A 242 42.37 8.67 40.59
CA ASP A 242 41.09 9.22 40.09
C ASP A 242 39.93 8.20 40.19
N GLN A 243 40.00 7.27 41.15
CA GLN A 243 38.85 6.42 41.52
C GLN A 243 38.48 6.65 42.99
N PHE A 244 37.90 7.80 43.33
CA PHE A 244 36.83 7.94 44.35
C PHE A 244 36.11 9.28 44.22
#